data_AF-A0A804KD73-F1
#
_entry.id   AF-A0A804KD73-F1
#
_cell.length_a   1.000
_cell.length_b   1.000
_cell.length_c   1.000
_cell.angle_alpha   90.00
_cell.angle_beta   90.00
_cell.angle_gamma   90.00
#
_symmetry.space_group_name_H-M   'P 1'
#
loop_
_entity.id
_entity.type
_entity.pdbx_description
1 polymer ?
#
loop_
_entity_poly.entity_id
_entity_poly.type
_entity_poly.pdbx_seq_one_letter_code
_entity_poly.pdbx_strand_id
1 'polypeptide(L)'
;MKPHRIRMAHNLIIHYRLHRLMERFNLDYDCPIFEGLFQFCQASAGGSIGAAVKINRGDADIAINWAGGLHHAKKCGASGFCYVNDIVLGIIELLKFHRRVLYVDIDIHHGDGVEEAFLTSDRVMTVSFHKYAEGNYFPGTGNIKDVGFGQGMYYALNVPLNDGMDDENFRGLFRPIIQKVMEIYQPDVVVLQCGADSLAGDRLGSFNLSVKGHADCLQYLRSFNVPMMVLGGGGYTMCNVARCWCYETAVAVGVEPDNKLPYNDYYEYFGPDYNLHFQPRTVENKNFPKELENIRNMLMDHLSHIEHAPSVQFQARPPGTEAPEEEDEDMENRTQPKLWSGEYYDSDNLEDDKKPDPENVA
;
A
#
# COMPACT_ATOMS: atom_id res chain seq x y z
N MET A 1 10.46 -16.06 -37.27
CA MET A 1 9.23 -15.80 -36.48
C MET A 1 8.33 -14.88 -37.30
N LYS A 2 7.04 -15.17 -37.54
CA LYS A 2 6.18 -14.36 -38.45
C LYS A 2 5.28 -13.39 -37.64
N PRO A 3 5.54 -12.07 -37.61
CA PRO A 3 4.77 -11.11 -36.81
C PRO A 3 3.27 -11.05 -37.17
N HIS A 4 2.94 -11.43 -38.40
CA HIS A 4 1.57 -11.43 -38.92
C HIS A 4 0.58 -12.30 -38.11
N ARG A 5 1.07 -13.32 -37.39
CA ARG A 5 0.23 -14.17 -36.52
C ARG A 5 -0.40 -13.37 -35.36
N ILE A 6 0.30 -12.34 -34.87
CA ILE A 6 -0.18 -11.46 -33.80
C ILE A 6 -1.35 -10.61 -34.32
N ARG A 7 -1.20 -10.06 -35.54
CA ARG A 7 -2.25 -9.27 -36.19
C ARG A 7 -3.50 -10.10 -36.50
N MET A 8 -3.35 -11.38 -36.88
CA MET A 8 -4.48 -12.29 -37.10
C MET A 8 -5.22 -12.60 -35.79
N ALA A 9 -4.50 -12.88 -34.70
CA ALA A 9 -5.11 -13.10 -33.38
C ALA A 9 -5.83 -11.85 -32.88
N HIS A 10 -5.21 -10.67 -33.00
CA HIS A 10 -5.82 -9.39 -32.63
C HIS A 10 -7.13 -9.12 -33.41
N ASN A 11 -7.15 -9.43 -34.71
CA ASN A 11 -8.35 -9.26 -35.53
C ASN A 11 -9.50 -10.18 -35.08
N LEU A 12 -9.19 -11.42 -34.69
CA LEU A 12 -10.16 -12.34 -34.09
C LEU A 12 -10.63 -11.86 -32.71
N ILE A 13 -9.74 -11.36 -31.85
CA ILE A 13 -10.09 -10.80 -30.52
C ILE A 13 -11.06 -9.61 -30.67
N ILE A 14 -10.84 -8.74 -31.64
CA ILE A 14 -11.76 -7.65 -31.96
C ILE A 14 -13.11 -8.19 -32.45
N HIS A 15 -13.12 -9.10 -33.42
CA HIS A 15 -14.35 -9.57 -34.07
C HIS A 15 -15.20 -10.50 -33.19
N TYR A 16 -14.57 -11.31 -32.34
CA TYR A 16 -15.27 -12.09 -31.30
C TYR A 16 -15.66 -11.23 -30.07
N ARG A 17 -15.35 -9.93 -30.08
CA ARG A 17 -15.63 -8.99 -28.98
C ARG A 17 -14.97 -9.39 -27.65
N LEU A 18 -13.88 -10.15 -27.69
CA LEU A 18 -13.14 -10.55 -26.49
C LEU A 18 -12.46 -9.34 -25.82
N HIS A 19 -12.13 -8.29 -26.58
CA HIS A 19 -11.69 -6.99 -26.01
C HIS A 19 -12.71 -6.38 -25.04
N ARG A 20 -14.01 -6.61 -25.23
CA ARG A 20 -15.05 -6.07 -24.33
C ARG A 20 -15.05 -6.73 -22.96
N LEU A 21 -14.49 -7.94 -22.85
CA LEU A 21 -14.27 -8.56 -21.55
C LEU A 21 -13.12 -7.88 -20.82
N MET A 22 -12.09 -7.42 -21.54
CA MET A 22 -10.98 -6.67 -20.96
C MET A 22 -11.44 -5.29 -20.46
N GLU A 23 -12.19 -4.55 -21.28
CA GLU A 23 -12.81 -3.27 -20.89
C GLU A 23 -13.73 -3.43 -19.67
N ARG A 24 -14.51 -4.52 -19.62
CA ARG A 24 -15.42 -4.80 -18.48
C ARG A 24 -14.68 -4.92 -17.15
N PHE A 25 -13.47 -5.47 -17.15
CA PHE A 25 -12.66 -5.68 -15.96
C PHE A 25 -11.56 -4.63 -15.80
N ASN A 26 -11.56 -3.58 -16.63
CA ASN A 26 -10.55 -2.53 -16.64
C ASN A 26 -9.11 -3.08 -16.78
N LEU A 27 -8.94 -4.08 -17.65
CA LEU A 27 -7.65 -4.69 -18.00
C LEU A 27 -7.08 -4.03 -19.27
N ASP A 28 -6.93 -2.71 -19.21
CA ASP A 28 -6.36 -1.87 -20.25
C ASP A 28 -5.45 -0.79 -19.63
N TYR A 29 -4.80 0.04 -20.44
CA TYR A 29 -3.93 1.16 -20.07
C TYR A 29 -3.10 0.94 -18.78
N ASP A 30 -3.63 1.38 -17.63
CA ASP A 30 -2.97 1.35 -16.32
C ASP A 30 -2.96 -0.05 -15.66
N CYS A 31 -3.65 -1.04 -16.21
CA CYS A 31 -3.66 -2.44 -15.74
C CYS A 31 -3.34 -3.40 -16.90
N PRO A 32 -2.08 -3.39 -17.40
CA PRO A 32 -1.70 -4.17 -18.56
C PRO A 32 -1.72 -5.67 -18.31
N ILE A 33 -2.04 -6.44 -19.36
CA ILE A 33 -1.88 -7.90 -19.33
C ILE A 33 -0.40 -8.24 -19.59
N PHE A 34 0.21 -9.01 -18.70
CA PHE A 34 1.56 -9.53 -18.85
C PHE A 34 1.63 -11.03 -18.55
N GLU A 35 2.68 -11.68 -19.06
CA GLU A 35 2.94 -13.09 -18.79
C GLU A 35 3.22 -13.29 -17.29
N GLY A 36 2.49 -14.21 -16.65
CA GLY A 36 2.61 -14.45 -15.21
C GLY A 36 1.69 -13.59 -14.34
N LEU A 37 0.81 -12.76 -14.91
CA LEU A 37 -0.12 -11.90 -14.15
C LEU A 37 -0.89 -12.66 -13.07
N PHE A 38 -1.46 -13.82 -13.39
CA PHE A 38 -2.23 -14.59 -12.41
C PHE A 38 -1.34 -15.12 -11.28
N GLN A 39 -0.13 -15.62 -11.59
CA GLN A 39 0.82 -16.09 -10.59
C GLN A 39 1.30 -14.95 -9.68
N PHE A 40 1.51 -13.76 -10.23
CA PHE A 40 1.79 -12.54 -9.46
C PHE A 40 0.65 -12.25 -8.46
N CYS A 41 -0.59 -12.26 -8.93
CA CYS A 41 -1.76 -12.08 -8.05
C CYS A 41 -1.85 -13.17 -6.98
N GLN A 42 -1.58 -14.43 -7.33
CA GLN A 42 -1.61 -15.54 -6.38
C GLN A 42 -0.55 -15.40 -5.29
N ALA A 43 0.68 -15.00 -5.63
CA ALA A 43 1.75 -14.80 -4.67
C ALA A 43 1.43 -13.64 -3.72
N SER A 44 1.00 -12.51 -4.27
CA SER A 44 0.60 -11.33 -3.50
C SER A 44 -0.56 -11.63 -2.54
N ALA A 45 -1.67 -12.15 -3.05
CA ALA A 45 -2.84 -12.50 -2.26
C ALA A 45 -2.60 -13.64 -1.26
N GLY A 46 -1.85 -14.66 -1.68
CA GLY A 46 -1.46 -15.79 -0.84
C GLY A 46 -0.61 -15.36 0.36
N GLY A 47 0.32 -14.42 0.16
CA GLY A 47 1.13 -13.84 1.23
C GLY A 47 0.28 -13.13 2.29
N SER A 48 -0.67 -12.28 1.87
CA SER A 48 -1.52 -11.53 2.80
C SER A 48 -2.53 -12.43 3.53
N ILE A 49 -3.09 -13.43 2.85
CA ILE A 49 -3.93 -14.45 3.51
C ILE A 49 -3.09 -15.27 4.50
N GLY A 50 -1.89 -15.70 4.11
CA GLY A 50 -0.97 -16.45 4.99
C GLY A 50 -0.57 -15.65 6.23
N ALA A 51 -0.25 -14.37 6.07
CA ALA A 51 0.04 -13.45 7.17
C ALA A 51 -1.16 -13.32 8.13
N ALA A 52 -2.37 -13.14 7.60
CA ALA A 52 -3.60 -13.11 8.40
C ALA A 52 -3.84 -14.42 9.15
N VAL A 53 -3.59 -15.58 8.52
CA VAL A 53 -3.69 -16.90 9.17
C VAL A 53 -2.70 -17.03 10.33
N LYS A 54 -1.44 -16.56 10.16
CA LYS A 54 -0.42 -16.60 11.22
C LYS A 54 -0.81 -15.73 12.42
N ILE A 55 -1.33 -14.53 12.18
CA ILE A 55 -1.85 -13.65 13.25
C ILE A 55 -3.04 -14.31 13.96
N ASN A 56 -4.02 -14.82 13.20
CA ASN A 56 -5.19 -15.50 13.75
C ASN A 56 -4.88 -16.72 14.63
N ARG A 57 -3.79 -17.44 14.32
CA ARG A 57 -3.30 -18.59 15.10
C ARG A 57 -2.50 -18.18 16.33
N GLY A 58 -2.06 -16.91 16.41
CA GLY A 58 -1.12 -16.45 17.43
C GLY A 58 0.32 -16.91 17.19
N ASP A 59 0.65 -17.31 15.94
CA ASP A 59 2.00 -17.74 15.56
C ASP A 59 2.97 -16.55 15.43
N ALA A 60 2.44 -15.34 15.25
CA ALA A 60 3.21 -14.11 15.11
C ALA A 60 2.44 -12.89 15.64
N ASP A 61 3.15 -11.97 16.30
CA ASP A 61 2.62 -10.66 16.68
C ASP A 61 2.57 -9.69 15.49
N ILE A 62 3.56 -9.78 14.60
CA ILE A 62 3.66 -9.00 13.37
C ILE A 62 3.94 -9.94 12.20
N ALA A 63 3.14 -9.86 11.14
CA ALA A 63 3.36 -10.60 9.89
C ALA A 63 3.50 -9.61 8.73
N ILE A 64 4.52 -9.80 7.88
CA ILE A 64 4.90 -8.85 6.82
C ILE A 64 4.73 -9.50 5.45
N ASN A 65 4.09 -8.81 4.51
CA ASN A 65 4.05 -9.17 3.09
C ASN A 65 4.25 -7.93 2.19
N TRP A 66 5.50 -7.66 1.82
CA TRP A 66 5.85 -6.53 0.94
C TRP A 66 5.34 -6.68 -0.51
N ALA A 67 5.00 -7.90 -0.95
CA ALA A 67 4.39 -8.13 -2.26
C ALA A 67 2.88 -7.83 -2.30
N GLY A 68 2.27 -7.64 -1.13
CA GLY A 68 0.87 -7.23 -0.95
C GLY A 68 0.69 -5.72 -0.91
N GLY A 69 -0.50 -5.29 -0.50
CA GLY A 69 -0.83 -3.87 -0.34
C GLY A 69 -1.48 -3.24 -1.57
N LEU A 70 -2.06 -4.05 -2.48
CA LEU A 70 -2.65 -3.60 -3.75
C LEU A 70 -4.08 -3.07 -3.52
N HIS A 71 -4.16 -1.87 -2.93
CA HIS A 71 -5.38 -1.31 -2.35
C HIS A 71 -6.44 -0.80 -3.35
N HIS A 72 -6.12 -0.61 -4.63
CA HIS A 72 -7.04 -0.04 -5.62
C HIS A 72 -7.95 -1.08 -6.28
N ALA A 73 -7.61 -2.37 -6.19
CA ALA A 73 -8.38 -3.43 -6.84
C ALA A 73 -9.82 -3.46 -6.30
N LYS A 74 -10.79 -3.54 -7.22
CA LYS A 74 -12.23 -3.54 -6.92
C LYS A 74 -12.81 -4.95 -6.97
N LYS A 75 -14.04 -5.12 -6.49
CA LYS A 75 -14.72 -6.43 -6.49
C LYS A 75 -14.83 -7.06 -7.88
N CYS A 76 -15.02 -6.24 -8.91
CA CYS A 76 -15.28 -6.67 -10.27
C CYS A 76 -14.43 -5.93 -11.32
N GLY A 77 -13.25 -5.40 -10.95
CA GLY A 77 -12.38 -4.70 -11.90
C GLY A 77 -11.00 -4.37 -11.30
N ALA A 78 -9.99 -4.35 -12.16
CA ALA A 78 -8.66 -3.86 -11.83
C ALA A 78 -8.66 -2.32 -11.80
N SER A 79 -7.73 -1.72 -11.07
CA SER A 79 -7.57 -0.26 -11.03
C SER A 79 -6.19 0.09 -10.47
N GLY A 80 -5.54 1.14 -10.97
CA GLY A 80 -4.28 1.66 -10.42
C GLY A 80 -3.22 0.58 -10.19
N PHE A 81 -2.90 -0.20 -11.23
CA PHE A 81 -1.96 -1.34 -11.17
C PHE A 81 -2.40 -2.53 -10.30
N CYS A 82 -3.59 -2.49 -9.70
CA CYS A 82 -4.08 -3.50 -8.76
C CYS A 82 -5.15 -4.39 -9.39
N TYR A 83 -4.95 -5.71 -9.35
CA TYR A 83 -5.86 -6.70 -9.98
C TYR A 83 -6.67 -7.53 -8.97
N VAL A 84 -6.06 -7.86 -7.83
CA VAL A 84 -6.68 -8.58 -6.71
C VAL A 84 -6.37 -7.79 -5.45
N ASN A 85 -7.42 -7.49 -4.66
CA ASN A 85 -7.26 -6.76 -3.42
C ASN A 85 -6.87 -7.74 -2.30
N ASP A 86 -5.56 -7.99 -2.17
CA ASP A 86 -5.00 -8.90 -1.18
C ASP A 86 -5.29 -8.44 0.26
N ILE A 87 -5.39 -7.13 0.46
CA ILE A 87 -5.71 -6.50 1.74
C ILE A 87 -7.11 -6.91 2.19
N VAL A 88 -8.11 -6.77 1.33
CA VAL A 88 -9.50 -7.16 1.62
C VAL A 88 -9.58 -8.64 1.95
N LEU A 89 -8.87 -9.50 1.21
CA LEU A 89 -8.83 -10.94 1.48
C LEU A 89 -8.20 -11.25 2.85
N GLY A 90 -7.10 -10.58 3.19
CA GLY A 90 -6.45 -10.70 4.51
C GLY A 90 -7.37 -10.21 5.65
N ILE A 91 -8.05 -9.07 5.48
CA ILE A 91 -9.01 -8.54 6.47
C ILE A 91 -10.18 -9.52 6.67
N ILE A 92 -10.73 -10.11 5.60
CA ILE A 92 -11.79 -11.12 5.69
C ILE A 92 -11.31 -12.34 6.50
N GLU A 93 -10.06 -12.77 6.33
CA GLU A 93 -9.48 -13.84 7.14
C GLU A 93 -9.36 -13.43 8.61
N LEU A 94 -8.85 -12.23 8.91
CA LEU A 94 -8.76 -11.69 10.28
C LEU A 94 -10.14 -11.59 10.97
N LEU A 95 -11.17 -11.18 10.23
CA LEU A 95 -12.54 -11.07 10.74
C LEU A 95 -13.15 -12.41 11.19
N LYS A 96 -12.50 -13.56 10.93
CA LYS A 96 -12.92 -14.86 11.50
C LYS A 96 -12.67 -14.97 13.00
N PHE A 97 -11.73 -14.19 13.55
CA PHE A 97 -11.35 -14.22 14.97
C PHE A 97 -11.41 -12.85 15.65
N HIS A 98 -11.14 -11.79 14.90
CA HIS A 98 -11.10 -10.42 15.41
C HIS A 98 -12.44 -9.73 15.19
N ARG A 99 -12.98 -9.08 16.23
CA ARG A 99 -14.28 -8.40 16.14
C ARG A 99 -14.17 -7.13 15.32
N ARG A 100 -13.04 -6.42 15.48
CA ARG A 100 -12.73 -5.12 14.90
C ARG A 100 -11.32 -5.15 14.31
N VAL A 101 -11.21 -4.83 13.02
CA VAL A 101 -9.95 -4.71 12.30
C VAL A 101 -9.73 -3.26 11.94
N LEU A 102 -8.61 -2.67 12.37
CA LEU A 102 -8.23 -1.33 11.93
C LEU A 102 -7.35 -1.44 10.69
N TYR A 103 -7.74 -0.81 9.59
CA TYR A 103 -6.91 -0.64 8.40
C TYR A 103 -6.35 0.78 8.38
N VAL A 104 -5.03 0.91 8.33
CA VAL A 104 -4.32 2.19 8.18
C VAL A 104 -3.54 2.17 6.88
N ASP A 105 -3.68 3.24 6.09
CA ASP A 105 -3.09 3.39 4.77
C ASP A 105 -2.26 4.67 4.70
N ILE A 106 -0.97 4.52 4.41
CA ILE A 106 0.00 5.63 4.27
C ILE A 106 0.58 5.74 2.85
N ASP A 107 -0.01 5.04 1.88
CA ASP A 107 0.20 5.31 0.46
C ASP A 107 -0.22 6.74 0.12
N ILE A 108 0.42 7.35 -0.89
CA ILE A 108 0.02 8.70 -1.28
C ILE A 108 -1.37 8.73 -1.94
N HIS A 109 -1.83 7.60 -2.49
CA HIS A 109 -3.14 7.45 -3.08
C HIS A 109 -4.17 7.01 -2.05
N HIS A 110 -5.42 7.43 -2.22
CA HIS A 110 -6.51 6.98 -1.35
C HIS A 110 -6.73 5.46 -1.51
N GLY A 111 -6.79 4.73 -0.39
CA GLY A 111 -7.07 3.29 -0.29
C GLY A 111 -8.51 2.89 -0.64
N ASP A 112 -8.97 3.33 -1.81
CA ASP A 112 -10.37 3.34 -2.23
C ASP A 112 -10.98 1.94 -2.42
N GLY A 113 -10.21 0.93 -2.83
CA GLY A 113 -10.71 -0.44 -2.96
C GLY A 113 -10.99 -1.10 -1.61
N VAL A 114 -10.17 -0.80 -0.60
CA VAL A 114 -10.38 -1.31 0.76
C VAL A 114 -11.54 -0.58 1.43
N GLU A 115 -11.60 0.75 1.30
CA GLU A 115 -12.73 1.54 1.79
C GLU A 115 -14.06 1.08 1.18
N GLU A 116 -14.13 0.93 -0.14
CA GLU A 116 -15.34 0.47 -0.84
C GLU A 116 -15.80 -0.91 -0.35
N ALA A 117 -14.86 -1.84 -0.11
CA ALA A 117 -15.16 -3.19 0.33
C ALA A 117 -15.82 -3.24 1.72
N PHE A 118 -15.50 -2.28 2.59
CA PHE A 118 -15.99 -2.24 3.97
C PHE A 118 -16.87 -1.03 4.30
N LEU A 119 -17.23 -0.22 3.31
CA LEU A 119 -17.98 1.04 3.41
C LEU A 119 -19.24 0.97 4.30
N THR A 120 -19.85 -0.20 4.39
CA THR A 120 -21.10 -0.44 5.13
C THR A 120 -20.94 -1.23 6.42
N SER A 121 -19.71 -1.50 6.85
CA SER A 121 -19.41 -2.29 8.06
C SER A 121 -18.75 -1.44 9.12
N ASP A 122 -19.13 -1.65 10.38
CA ASP A 122 -18.47 -1.12 11.56
C ASP A 122 -17.35 -2.04 12.10
N ARG A 123 -17.24 -3.26 11.57
CA ARG A 123 -16.22 -4.25 11.95
C ARG A 123 -14.84 -4.00 11.34
N VAL A 124 -14.77 -3.10 10.37
CA VAL A 124 -13.51 -2.62 9.80
C VAL A 124 -13.55 -1.11 9.78
N MET A 125 -12.57 -0.47 10.40
CA MET A 125 -12.35 0.97 10.27
C MET A 125 -11.22 1.21 9.28
N THR A 126 -11.44 2.03 8.27
CA THR A 126 -10.41 2.45 7.31
C THR A 126 -9.93 3.85 7.63
N VAL A 127 -8.61 4.04 7.70
CA VAL A 127 -7.99 5.35 7.92
C VAL A 127 -6.93 5.57 6.86
N SER A 128 -7.13 6.53 5.96
CA SER A 128 -6.22 6.78 4.84
C SER A 128 -5.69 8.22 4.84
N PHE A 129 -4.38 8.35 4.69
CA PHE A 129 -3.66 9.62 4.60
C PHE A 129 -3.11 9.80 3.19
N HIS A 130 -3.73 10.63 2.37
CA HIS A 130 -3.46 10.64 0.94
C HIS A 130 -3.55 12.05 0.34
N LYS A 131 -2.97 12.22 -0.84
CA LYS A 131 -3.17 13.42 -1.64
C LYS A 131 -4.55 13.41 -2.28
N TYR A 132 -5.29 14.52 -2.16
CA TYR A 132 -6.64 14.63 -2.73
C TYR A 132 -6.74 15.65 -3.87
N ALA A 133 -6.07 16.80 -3.77
CA ALA A 133 -6.06 17.86 -4.80
C ALA A 133 -7.45 18.19 -5.40
N GLU A 134 -8.47 18.33 -4.53
CA GLU A 134 -9.87 18.55 -4.91
C GLU A 134 -10.46 17.47 -5.84
N GLY A 135 -10.00 16.23 -5.73
CA GLY A 135 -10.40 15.10 -6.56
C GLY A 135 -9.64 14.98 -7.89
N ASN A 136 -8.66 15.87 -8.15
CA ASN A 136 -7.83 15.83 -9.36
C ASN A 136 -6.55 14.98 -9.20
N TYR A 137 -6.45 14.18 -8.14
CA TYR A 137 -5.39 13.19 -7.97
C TYR A 137 -6.02 11.80 -7.93
N PHE A 138 -5.40 10.82 -8.59
CA PHE A 138 -5.92 9.45 -8.60
C PHE A 138 -6.03 8.92 -7.15
N PRO A 139 -7.10 8.19 -6.78
CA PRO A 139 -8.25 7.74 -7.61
C PRO A 139 -9.42 8.74 -7.69
N GLY A 140 -9.29 9.94 -7.12
CA GLY A 140 -10.33 10.99 -7.12
C GLY A 140 -11.36 10.88 -6.01
N THR A 141 -11.22 9.90 -5.11
CA THR A 141 -12.05 9.68 -3.91
C THR A 141 -11.25 9.98 -2.64
N GLY A 142 -11.86 9.84 -1.45
CA GLY A 142 -11.19 10.11 -0.17
C GLY A 142 -11.37 11.56 0.29
N ASN A 143 -12.50 12.18 -0.05
CA ASN A 143 -12.83 13.47 0.54
C ASN A 143 -12.95 13.32 2.05
N ILE A 144 -12.59 14.35 2.82
CA ILE A 144 -12.80 14.34 4.28
C ILE A 144 -14.27 14.06 4.67
N LYS A 145 -15.23 14.38 3.79
CA LYS A 145 -16.67 14.13 3.99
C LYS A 145 -17.11 12.70 3.67
N ASP A 146 -16.25 11.90 3.05
CA ASP A 146 -16.51 10.50 2.76
C ASP A 146 -16.28 9.71 4.05
N VAL A 147 -17.36 9.48 4.79
CA VAL A 147 -17.33 8.91 6.15
C VAL A 147 -17.95 7.50 6.23
N GLY A 148 -18.20 6.84 5.11
CA GLY A 148 -18.90 5.56 5.07
C GLY A 148 -20.43 5.67 4.99
N PHE A 149 -21.12 4.53 5.00
CA PHE A 149 -22.56 4.46 4.75
C PHE A 149 -23.26 3.44 5.66
N GLY A 150 -24.49 3.75 6.09
CA GLY A 150 -25.27 2.82 6.91
C GLY A 150 -24.58 2.50 8.24
N GLN A 151 -24.32 1.22 8.52
CA GLN A 151 -23.61 0.81 9.74
C GLN A 151 -22.13 1.24 9.73
N GLY A 152 -21.52 1.39 8.56
CA GLY A 152 -20.13 1.85 8.43
C GLY A 152 -19.97 3.37 8.49
N MET A 153 -21.04 4.13 8.77
CA MET A 153 -20.94 5.58 8.89
C MET A 153 -20.06 5.97 10.10
N TYR A 154 -19.11 6.87 9.86
CA TYR A 154 -17.99 7.26 10.72
C TYR A 154 -16.87 6.21 10.90
N TYR A 155 -16.93 5.07 10.21
CA TYR A 155 -15.87 4.05 10.20
C TYR A 155 -14.93 4.15 8.99
N ALA A 156 -15.13 5.11 8.10
CA ALA A 156 -14.15 5.54 7.11
C ALA A 156 -13.63 6.93 7.47
N LEU A 157 -12.32 7.04 7.71
CA LEU A 157 -11.64 8.29 8.02
C LEU A 157 -10.65 8.63 6.90
N ASN A 158 -10.92 9.75 6.24
CA ASN A 158 -10.11 10.25 5.14
C ASN A 158 -9.37 11.51 5.53
N VAL A 159 -8.04 11.50 5.38
CA VAL A 159 -7.15 12.63 5.68
C VAL A 159 -6.60 13.17 4.36
N PRO A 160 -7.33 14.07 3.68
CA PRO A 160 -6.89 14.64 2.41
C PRO A 160 -5.79 15.67 2.64
N LEU A 161 -4.68 15.52 1.92
CA LEU A 161 -3.48 16.34 2.04
C LEU A 161 -3.08 16.94 0.69
N ASN A 162 -2.16 17.90 0.75
CA ASN A 162 -1.58 18.61 -0.38
C ASN A 162 -0.10 18.23 -0.60
N ASP A 163 0.48 18.71 -1.70
CA ASP A 163 1.90 18.47 -2.03
C ASP A 163 2.87 18.88 -0.93
N GLY A 164 4.03 18.23 -0.92
CA GLY A 164 5.19 18.64 -0.13
C GLY A 164 5.07 18.34 1.36
N MET A 165 4.13 17.47 1.75
CA MET A 165 3.96 17.03 3.14
C MET A 165 5.28 16.49 3.70
N ASP A 166 5.71 17.05 4.84
CA ASP A 166 6.96 16.71 5.52
C ASP A 166 6.75 15.84 6.76
N ASP A 167 7.84 15.28 7.29
CA ASP A 167 7.83 14.38 8.45
C ASP A 167 7.20 14.98 9.71
N GLU A 168 7.41 16.27 9.97
CA GLU A 168 6.95 16.91 11.20
C GLU A 168 5.43 17.11 11.17
N ASN A 169 4.91 17.65 10.06
CA ASN A 169 3.48 17.85 9.86
C ASN A 169 2.73 16.53 9.73
N PHE A 170 3.29 15.53 9.04
CA PHE A 170 2.69 14.21 8.93
C PHE A 170 2.59 13.54 10.30
N ARG A 171 3.68 13.54 11.09
CA ARG A 171 3.66 13.04 12.48
C ARG A 171 2.63 13.79 13.34
N GLY A 172 2.55 15.11 13.19
CA GLY A 172 1.64 15.98 13.93
C GLY A 172 0.16 15.70 13.67
N LEU A 173 -0.19 15.12 12.52
CA LEU A 173 -1.53 14.64 12.20
C LEU A 173 -1.72 13.17 12.56
N PHE A 174 -0.80 12.31 12.10
CA PHE A 174 -0.91 10.87 12.22
C PHE A 174 -1.09 10.45 13.67
N ARG A 175 -0.19 10.89 14.56
CA ARG A 175 -0.20 10.41 15.95
C ARG A 175 -1.48 10.80 16.70
N PRO A 176 -1.94 12.06 16.72
CA PRO A 176 -3.19 12.40 17.41
C PRO A 176 -4.42 11.68 16.84
N ILE A 177 -4.52 11.56 15.51
CA ILE A 177 -5.66 10.89 14.85
C ILE A 177 -5.66 9.40 15.23
N ILE A 178 -4.53 8.71 15.04
CA ILE A 178 -4.41 7.29 15.36
C ILE A 178 -4.57 7.02 16.86
N GLN A 179 -4.06 7.90 17.74
CA GLN A 179 -4.32 7.80 19.18
C GLN A 179 -5.81 7.75 19.49
N LYS A 180 -6.59 8.65 18.87
CA LYS A 180 -8.02 8.75 19.11
C LYS A 180 -8.80 7.59 18.48
N VAL A 181 -8.38 7.16 17.29
CA VAL A 181 -8.89 5.94 16.64
C VAL A 181 -8.69 4.73 17.54
N MET A 182 -7.49 4.52 18.08
CA MET A 182 -7.20 3.39 18.97
C MET A 182 -8.02 3.45 20.26
N GLU A 183 -8.23 4.64 20.83
CA GLU A 183 -9.03 4.86 22.03
C GLU A 183 -10.52 4.50 21.83
N ILE A 184 -11.10 4.94 20.72
CA ILE A 184 -12.54 4.78 20.43
C ILE A 184 -12.83 3.43 19.80
N TYR A 185 -12.11 3.09 18.74
CA TYR A 185 -12.38 1.91 17.94
C TYR A 185 -11.91 0.62 18.61
N GLN A 186 -10.85 0.69 19.43
CA GLN A 186 -10.29 -0.44 20.18
C GLN A 186 -10.12 -1.68 19.29
N PRO A 187 -9.34 -1.61 18.19
CA PRO A 187 -9.19 -2.74 17.28
C PRO A 187 -8.56 -3.94 17.97
N ASP A 188 -8.97 -5.15 17.58
CA ASP A 188 -8.34 -6.38 18.06
C ASP A 188 -7.10 -6.75 17.20
N VAL A 189 -6.95 -6.15 16.01
CA VAL A 189 -5.82 -6.33 15.07
C VAL A 189 -5.71 -5.11 14.14
N VAL A 190 -4.49 -4.77 13.72
CA VAL A 190 -4.19 -3.69 12.77
C VAL A 190 -3.67 -4.28 11.44
N VAL A 191 -4.11 -3.70 10.32
CA VAL A 191 -3.50 -3.90 9.00
C VAL A 191 -2.93 -2.56 8.56
N LEU A 192 -1.62 -2.50 8.36
CA LEU A 192 -0.91 -1.32 7.91
C LEU A 192 -0.44 -1.54 6.46
N GLN A 193 -0.94 -0.75 5.53
CA GLN A 193 -0.41 -0.65 4.17
C GLN A 193 0.69 0.42 4.19
N CYS A 194 1.90 0.07 3.73
CA CYS A 194 3.09 0.93 3.76
C CYS A 194 3.50 1.36 2.33
N GLY A 195 2.57 1.96 1.58
CA GLY A 195 2.82 2.51 0.26
C GLY A 195 3.95 3.54 0.28
N ALA A 196 5.06 3.21 -0.38
CA ALA A 196 6.32 3.96 -0.35
C ALA A 196 6.37 5.09 -1.40
N ASP A 197 5.29 5.33 -2.14
CA ASP A 197 5.17 6.48 -3.05
C ASP A 197 4.85 7.81 -2.34
N SER A 198 4.53 7.76 -1.05
CA SER A 198 4.48 8.94 -0.17
C SER A 198 5.87 9.48 0.20
N LEU A 199 6.95 8.78 -0.17
CA LEU A 199 8.33 9.21 0.09
C LEU A 199 8.77 10.37 -0.81
N ALA A 200 9.68 11.17 -0.26
CA ALA A 200 10.35 12.23 -0.99
C ALA A 200 11.08 11.69 -2.24
N GLY A 201 10.80 12.33 -3.37
CA GLY A 201 11.45 12.01 -4.65
C GLY A 201 10.97 10.72 -5.30
N ASP A 202 9.79 10.24 -4.94
CA ASP A 202 9.05 9.29 -5.75
C ASP A 202 8.79 9.81 -7.19
N ARG A 203 8.54 8.91 -8.14
CA ARG A 203 8.29 9.28 -9.55
C ARG A 203 6.87 9.75 -9.80
N LEU A 204 5.89 9.26 -9.06
CA LEU A 204 4.47 9.59 -9.19
C LEU A 204 3.95 10.39 -8.00
N GLY A 205 4.47 10.12 -6.82
CA GLY A 205 4.12 10.81 -5.59
C GLY A 205 4.73 12.20 -5.47
N SER A 206 4.03 13.08 -4.74
CA SER A 206 4.43 14.48 -4.53
C SER A 206 4.50 14.89 -3.06
N PHE A 207 4.58 13.93 -2.15
CA PHE A 207 4.95 14.17 -0.75
C PHE A 207 6.46 14.29 -0.59
N ASN A 208 6.90 14.64 0.62
CA ASN A 208 8.29 14.87 0.97
C ASN A 208 8.71 14.13 2.24
N LEU A 209 8.19 12.92 2.46
CA LEU A 209 8.51 12.11 3.63
C LEU A 209 9.91 11.47 3.52
N SER A 210 10.63 11.42 4.62
CA SER A 210 11.84 10.60 4.73
C SER A 210 11.49 9.15 5.08
N VAL A 211 12.45 8.24 4.89
CA VAL A 211 12.33 6.84 5.38
C VAL A 211 12.02 6.79 6.89
N LYS A 212 12.58 7.72 7.68
CA LYS A 212 12.33 7.78 9.13
C LYS A 212 10.94 8.35 9.45
N GLY A 213 10.49 9.35 8.70
CA GLY A 213 9.15 9.90 8.84
C GLY A 213 8.07 8.89 8.51
N HIS A 214 8.26 8.14 7.41
CA HIS A 214 7.37 7.06 7.00
C HIS A 214 7.30 5.95 8.07
N ALA A 215 8.46 5.43 8.49
CA ALA A 215 8.53 4.37 9.49
C ALA A 215 8.09 4.78 10.91
N ASP A 216 8.00 6.09 11.21
CA ASP A 216 7.41 6.61 12.45
C ASP A 216 5.97 6.10 12.63
N CYS A 217 5.24 5.91 11.53
CA CYS A 217 3.86 5.42 11.52
C CYS A 217 3.79 3.98 12.04
N LEU A 218 4.61 3.09 11.47
CA LEU A 218 4.73 1.69 11.92
C LEU A 218 5.21 1.64 13.37
N GLN A 219 6.24 2.43 13.72
CA GLN A 219 6.76 2.49 15.09
C GLN A 219 5.67 2.90 16.09
N TYR A 220 4.86 3.89 15.72
CA TYR A 220 3.78 4.39 16.57
C TYR A 220 2.67 3.35 16.73
N LEU A 221 2.21 2.72 15.64
CA LEU A 221 1.21 1.65 15.71
C LEU A 221 1.72 0.44 16.51
N ARG A 222 3.00 0.07 16.35
CA ARG A 222 3.65 -1.00 17.12
C ARG A 222 3.61 -0.72 18.63
N SER A 223 3.68 0.54 19.05
CA SER A 223 3.67 0.91 20.48
C SER A 223 2.37 0.56 21.22
N PHE A 224 1.27 0.32 20.50
CA PHE A 224 -0.01 -0.10 21.09
C PHE A 224 -0.07 -1.60 21.43
N ASN A 225 0.90 -2.40 20.98
CA ASN A 225 0.97 -3.85 21.22
C ASN A 225 -0.30 -4.61 20.77
N VAL A 226 -0.88 -4.18 19.64
CA VAL A 226 -1.97 -4.88 18.95
C VAL A 226 -1.35 -5.68 17.79
N PRO A 227 -1.76 -6.95 17.56
CA PRO A 227 -1.23 -7.74 16.44
C PRO A 227 -1.36 -7.00 15.11
N MET A 228 -0.36 -7.13 14.25
CA MET A 228 -0.25 -6.29 13.05
C MET A 228 0.10 -7.08 11.80
N MET A 229 -0.68 -6.90 10.74
CA MET A 229 -0.30 -7.30 9.38
C MET A 229 0.28 -6.07 8.66
N VAL A 230 1.51 -6.15 8.17
CA VAL A 230 2.17 -5.06 7.45
C VAL A 230 2.32 -5.44 5.98
N LEU A 231 1.87 -4.57 5.09
CA LEU A 231 1.85 -4.80 3.65
C LEU A 231 2.68 -3.73 2.92
N GLY A 232 3.04 -4.02 1.67
CA GLY A 232 3.65 -3.05 0.76
C GLY A 232 2.63 -2.03 0.24
N GLY A 233 2.73 -1.70 -1.05
CA GLY A 233 1.90 -0.70 -1.70
C GLY A 233 2.57 -0.09 -2.93
N GLY A 234 2.19 1.15 -3.28
CA GLY A 234 2.85 1.95 -4.29
C GLY A 234 4.31 2.25 -3.96
N GLY A 235 5.05 2.77 -4.93
CA GLY A 235 6.46 3.12 -4.78
C GLY A 235 7.23 2.95 -6.09
N TYR A 236 7.62 4.07 -6.69
CA TYR A 236 8.06 4.12 -8.08
C TYR A 236 9.51 4.60 -8.24
N THR A 237 10.12 5.09 -7.17
CA THR A 237 11.59 5.18 -7.04
C THR A 237 12.12 3.93 -6.32
N MET A 238 12.34 2.85 -7.07
CA MET A 238 12.64 1.49 -6.55
C MET A 238 13.71 1.45 -5.43
N CYS A 239 14.81 2.20 -5.57
CA CYS A 239 15.87 2.21 -4.56
C CYS A 239 15.37 2.78 -3.21
N ASN A 240 14.44 3.73 -3.23
CA ASN A 240 13.84 4.30 -2.02
C ASN A 240 12.80 3.36 -1.41
N VAL A 241 12.06 2.62 -2.23
CA VAL A 241 11.16 1.55 -1.77
C VAL A 241 11.95 0.49 -1.00
N ALA A 242 13.05 0.00 -1.58
CA ALA A 242 13.91 -0.97 -0.92
C ALA A 242 14.48 -0.46 0.41
N ARG A 243 14.91 0.81 0.46
CA ARG A 243 15.36 1.46 1.70
C ARG A 243 14.24 1.53 2.75
N CYS A 244 13.04 1.93 2.34
CA CYS A 244 11.89 2.11 3.21
C CYS A 244 11.47 0.80 3.87
N TRP A 245 11.12 -0.20 3.06
CA TRP A 245 10.64 -1.49 3.56
C TRP A 245 11.73 -2.26 4.33
N CYS A 246 13.01 -2.07 3.99
CA CYS A 246 14.11 -2.59 4.79
C CYS A 246 14.14 -1.97 6.19
N TYR A 247 14.06 -0.64 6.29
CA TYR A 247 14.06 0.06 7.57
C TYR A 247 12.79 -0.23 8.38
N GLU A 248 11.63 -0.31 7.74
CA GLU A 248 10.36 -0.68 8.39
C GLU A 248 10.38 -2.12 8.92
N THR A 249 11.01 -3.04 8.19
CA THR A 249 11.28 -4.39 8.71
C THR A 249 12.13 -4.33 9.98
N ALA A 250 13.17 -3.48 10.00
CA ALA A 250 14.01 -3.27 11.17
C ALA A 250 13.21 -2.70 12.36
N VAL A 251 12.30 -1.75 12.12
CA VAL A 251 11.37 -1.22 13.14
C VAL A 251 10.44 -2.30 13.68
N ALA A 252 9.92 -3.18 12.81
CA ALA A 252 9.04 -4.29 13.20
C ALA A 252 9.75 -5.27 14.14
N VAL A 253 11.00 -5.65 13.82
CA VAL A 253 11.80 -6.55 14.67
C VAL A 253 12.50 -5.85 15.84
N GLY A 254 12.44 -4.52 15.90
CA GLY A 254 13.01 -3.72 16.99
C GLY A 254 14.54 -3.57 16.94
N VAL A 255 15.11 -3.51 15.74
CA VAL A 255 16.56 -3.33 15.51
C VAL A 255 16.79 -1.98 14.82
N GLU A 256 17.82 -1.24 15.24
CA GLU A 256 18.30 -0.06 14.51
C GLU A 256 19.47 -0.49 13.61
N PRO A 257 19.31 -0.46 12.28
CA PRO A 257 20.37 -0.84 11.34
C PRO A 257 21.38 0.30 11.17
N ASP A 258 22.60 -0.04 10.74
CA ASP A 258 23.58 0.96 10.31
C ASP A 258 23.07 1.74 9.09
N ASN A 259 23.32 3.05 9.07
CA ASN A 259 22.93 3.88 7.92
C ASN A 259 23.74 3.55 6.66
N LYS A 260 24.91 2.92 6.77
CA LYS A 260 25.70 2.48 5.61
C LYS A 260 25.17 1.14 5.12
N LEU A 261 24.79 1.07 3.85
CA LEU A 261 24.24 -0.16 3.30
C LEU A 261 25.33 -1.24 3.24
N PRO A 262 25.01 -2.49 3.62
CA PRO A 262 25.91 -3.61 3.38
C PRO A 262 25.98 -3.92 1.89
N TYR A 263 27.10 -4.50 1.45
CA TYR A 263 27.20 -5.03 0.09
C TYR A 263 26.10 -6.07 -0.15
N ASN A 264 25.49 -6.01 -1.33
CA ASN A 264 24.41 -6.88 -1.78
C ASN A 264 24.40 -6.91 -3.32
N ASP A 265 23.61 -7.82 -3.90
CA ASP A 265 23.57 -8.04 -5.35
C ASP A 265 23.15 -6.80 -6.16
N TYR A 266 22.41 -5.87 -5.53
CA TYR A 266 21.92 -4.64 -6.15
C TYR A 266 22.66 -3.39 -5.63
N TYR A 267 23.83 -3.54 -5.00
CA TYR A 267 24.50 -2.46 -4.27
C TYR A 267 24.73 -1.19 -5.11
N GLU A 268 25.04 -1.36 -6.40
CA GLU A 268 25.29 -0.25 -7.34
C GLU A 268 24.07 0.66 -7.56
N TYR A 269 22.85 0.14 -7.39
CA TYR A 269 21.61 0.92 -7.52
C TYR A 269 21.46 2.00 -6.44
N PHE A 270 22.19 1.88 -5.33
CA PHE A 270 22.11 2.79 -4.19
C PHE A 270 23.16 3.91 -4.22
N GLY A 271 23.95 4.01 -5.28
CA GLY A 271 24.90 5.09 -5.49
C GLY A 271 24.22 6.47 -5.60
N PRO A 272 24.98 7.57 -5.37
CA PRO A 272 26.40 7.59 -5.02
C PRO A 272 26.68 7.43 -3.51
N ASP A 273 25.66 7.55 -2.65
CA ASP A 273 25.87 7.68 -1.20
C ASP A 273 25.94 6.34 -0.45
N TYR A 274 25.32 5.30 -1.02
CA TYR A 274 25.22 3.95 -0.43
C TYR A 274 24.70 3.95 1.01
N ASN A 275 23.75 4.85 1.29
CA ASN A 275 23.10 4.97 2.59
C ASN A 275 21.67 4.44 2.56
N LEU A 276 21.20 3.95 3.72
CA LEU A 276 19.82 3.54 3.94
C LEU A 276 18.89 4.76 3.99
N HIS A 277 19.29 5.81 4.70
CA HIS A 277 18.53 7.06 4.74
C HIS A 277 19.03 8.05 3.69
N PHE A 278 18.07 8.74 3.07
CA PHE A 278 18.30 9.86 2.18
C PHE A 278 17.63 11.13 2.73
N GLN A 279 18.12 12.29 2.31
CA GLN A 279 17.54 13.57 2.73
C GLN A 279 16.30 13.91 1.88
N PRO A 280 15.19 14.33 2.49
CA PRO A 280 14.07 14.91 1.77
C PRO A 280 14.50 16.10 0.90
N ARG A 281 13.71 16.39 -0.14
CA ARG A 281 14.02 17.48 -1.07
C ARG A 281 13.62 18.83 -0.46
N THR A 282 14.26 19.91 -0.91
CA THR A 282 13.82 21.27 -0.61
C THR A 282 12.62 21.62 -1.50
N VAL A 283 11.42 21.19 -1.09
CA VAL A 283 10.16 21.51 -1.76
C VAL A 283 9.25 22.30 -0.82
N GLU A 284 8.39 23.14 -1.38
CA GLU A 284 7.39 23.88 -0.62
C GLU A 284 6.32 22.93 -0.08
N ASN A 285 6.07 22.98 1.23
CA ASN A 285 4.97 22.25 1.85
C ASN A 285 3.68 23.08 1.75
N LYS A 286 2.69 22.57 0.98
CA LYS A 286 1.39 23.23 0.76
C LYS A 286 0.34 22.83 1.81
N ASN A 287 0.75 22.24 2.92
CA ASN A 287 -0.11 21.85 4.03
C ASN A 287 0.08 22.85 5.17
N PHE A 288 -0.66 23.96 5.14
CA PHE A 288 -0.45 25.01 6.13
C PHE A 288 -0.94 24.57 7.52
N PRO A 289 -0.26 24.95 8.63
CA PRO A 289 -0.62 24.49 9.97
C PRO A 289 -2.09 24.72 10.36
N LYS A 290 -2.68 25.83 9.91
CA LYS A 290 -4.10 26.14 10.14
C LYS A 290 -5.04 25.16 9.42
N GLU A 291 -4.69 24.74 8.22
CA GLU A 291 -5.49 23.78 7.44
C GLU A 291 -5.39 22.38 8.05
N LEU A 292 -4.17 21.98 8.45
CA LEU A 292 -3.95 20.72 9.15
C LEU A 292 -4.71 20.66 10.48
N GLU A 293 -4.73 21.77 11.23
CA GLU A 293 -5.52 21.89 12.45
C GLU A 293 -7.03 21.76 12.16
N ASN A 294 -7.53 22.35 11.08
CA ASN A 294 -8.93 22.21 10.67
C ASN A 294 -9.27 20.76 10.30
N ILE A 295 -8.41 20.10 9.51
CA ILE A 295 -8.55 18.68 9.14
C ILE A 295 -8.62 17.84 10.42
N ARG A 296 -7.67 18.04 11.34
CA ARG A 296 -7.65 17.32 12.61
C ARG A 296 -8.94 17.53 13.39
N ASN A 297 -9.41 18.77 13.54
CA ASN A 297 -10.63 19.06 14.29
C ASN A 297 -11.87 18.43 13.66
N MET A 298 -11.99 18.42 12.34
CA MET A 298 -13.07 17.72 11.64
C MET A 298 -13.03 16.21 11.87
N LEU A 299 -11.84 15.60 11.82
CA LEU A 299 -11.70 14.17 12.07
C LEU A 299 -11.98 13.80 13.53
N MET A 300 -11.60 14.65 14.48
CA MET A 300 -11.98 14.48 15.88
C MET A 300 -13.49 14.58 16.09
N ASP A 301 -14.16 15.49 15.36
CA ASP A 301 -15.62 15.59 15.34
C ASP A 301 -16.26 14.32 14.76
N HIS A 302 -15.77 13.80 13.62
CA HIS A 302 -16.25 12.54 13.06
C HIS A 302 -16.11 11.37 14.05
N LEU A 303 -14.96 11.25 14.70
CA LEU A 303 -14.72 10.22 15.72
C LEU A 303 -15.65 10.38 16.93
N SER A 304 -16.06 11.59 17.28
CA SER A 304 -16.97 11.84 18.40
C SER A 304 -18.39 11.28 18.19
N HIS A 305 -18.77 10.97 16.94
CA HIS A 305 -20.06 10.37 16.61
C HIS A 305 -20.09 8.86 16.86
N ILE A 306 -18.95 8.22 17.14
CA ILE A 306 -18.88 6.81 17.48
C ILE A 306 -19.18 6.65 18.98
N GLU A 307 -20.43 6.31 19.32
CA GLU A 307 -20.90 6.24 20.71
C GLU A 307 -20.22 5.11 21.52
N HIS A 308 -19.89 3.99 20.88
CA HIS A 308 -19.25 2.85 21.52
C HIS A 308 -18.51 1.95 20.49
N ALA A 309 -17.48 1.24 20.93
CA ALA A 309 -16.84 0.21 20.12
C ALA A 309 -17.89 -0.85 19.69
N PRO A 310 -18.04 -1.16 18.39
CA PRO A 310 -18.99 -2.15 17.91
C PRO A 310 -18.89 -3.49 18.62
N SER A 311 -20.04 -4.00 19.05
CA SER A 311 -20.19 -5.37 19.54
C SER A 311 -20.75 -6.25 18.43
N VAL A 312 -20.24 -7.48 18.32
CA VAL A 312 -20.61 -8.40 17.26
C VAL A 312 -21.64 -9.39 17.79
N GLN A 313 -22.75 -9.59 17.06
CA GLN A 313 -23.68 -10.67 17.35
C GLN A 313 -23.01 -12.04 17.13
N PHE A 314 -23.34 -13.04 17.95
CA PHE A 314 -22.83 -14.39 17.78
C PHE A 314 -23.17 -14.94 16.39
N GLN A 315 -22.15 -15.20 15.59
CA GLN A 315 -22.28 -15.85 14.28
C GLN A 315 -21.46 -17.14 14.25
N ALA A 316 -21.96 -18.15 13.52
CA ALA A 316 -21.20 -19.36 13.27
C ALA A 316 -19.94 -19.00 12.47
N ARG A 317 -18.78 -19.29 13.05
CA ARG A 317 -17.49 -19.00 12.44
C ARG A 317 -17.28 -19.87 11.20
N PRO A 318 -16.89 -19.31 10.04
CA PRO A 318 -16.46 -20.10 8.89
C PRO A 318 -15.28 -21.04 9.26
N PRO A 319 -15.12 -22.17 8.56
CA PRO A 319 -13.97 -23.05 8.75
C PRO A 319 -12.64 -22.27 8.69
N GLY A 320 -11.69 -22.67 9.53
CA GLY A 320 -10.33 -22.11 9.52
C GLY A 320 -9.64 -22.42 8.19
N THR A 321 -8.78 -21.51 7.74
CA THR A 321 -7.92 -21.75 6.59
C THR A 321 -6.75 -22.64 7.06
N GLU A 322 -6.64 -23.84 6.50
CA GLU A 322 -5.49 -24.71 6.70
C GLU A 322 -4.36 -24.23 5.80
N ALA A 323 -3.38 -23.53 6.37
CA ALA A 323 -2.09 -23.36 5.71
C ALA A 323 -1.45 -24.75 5.54
N PRO A 324 -0.84 -25.07 4.38
CA PRO A 324 -0.02 -26.27 4.24
C PRO A 324 0.99 -26.33 5.39
N GLU A 325 1.12 -27.49 6.03
CA GLU A 325 2.25 -27.75 6.92
C GLU A 325 3.50 -27.84 6.04
N GLU A 326 4.22 -26.72 5.86
CA GLU A 326 5.58 -26.77 5.38
C GLU A 326 6.46 -27.19 6.56
N GLU A 327 7.31 -28.21 6.37
CA GLU A 327 8.37 -28.52 7.33
C GLU A 327 9.20 -27.23 7.52
N ASP A 328 9.55 -26.90 8.77
CA ASP A 328 10.43 -25.76 9.05
C ASP A 328 11.75 -25.96 8.28
N GLU A 329 11.83 -25.38 7.07
CA GLU A 329 13.06 -25.39 6.30
C GLU A 329 14.09 -24.57 7.08
N ASP A 330 15.16 -25.23 7.51
CA ASP A 330 16.30 -24.59 8.14
C ASP A 330 16.78 -23.45 7.23
N MET A 331 16.63 -22.20 7.70
CA MET A 331 16.92 -20.98 6.93
C MET A 331 18.39 -20.94 6.46
N GLU A 332 19.29 -21.71 7.08
CA GLU A 332 20.68 -21.88 6.67
C GLU A 332 20.86 -22.81 5.46
N ASN A 333 19.87 -23.66 5.14
CA ASN A 333 19.92 -24.68 4.09
C ASN A 333 19.16 -24.34 2.80
N ARG A 334 18.65 -23.10 2.65
CA ARG A 334 18.05 -22.67 1.39
C ARG A 334 19.05 -22.85 0.23
N THR A 335 18.76 -23.79 -0.67
CA THR A 335 19.39 -23.82 -1.99
C THR A 335 19.26 -22.45 -2.63
N GLN A 336 20.38 -21.91 -3.13
CA GLN A 336 20.52 -20.54 -3.67
C GLN A 336 19.21 -20.01 -4.27
N PRO A 337 18.76 -18.80 -3.89
CA PRO A 337 17.60 -18.19 -4.52
C PRO A 337 17.81 -18.18 -6.03
N LYS A 338 16.87 -18.73 -6.79
CA LYS A 338 16.80 -18.45 -8.23
C LYS A 338 16.41 -16.99 -8.38
N LEU A 339 17.40 -16.11 -8.27
CA LEU A 339 17.28 -14.70 -8.61
C LEU A 339 16.81 -14.60 -10.06
N TRP A 340 15.82 -13.74 -10.29
CA TRP A 340 15.42 -13.36 -11.64
C TRP A 340 16.62 -12.78 -12.38
N SER A 341 16.99 -13.35 -13.54
CA SER A 341 18.25 -13.03 -14.24
C SER A 341 18.24 -11.69 -14.99
N GLY A 342 17.18 -10.91 -14.88
CA GLY A 342 17.10 -9.55 -15.46
C GLY A 342 17.06 -9.50 -16.99
N GLU A 343 17.07 -10.63 -17.69
CA GLU A 343 17.01 -10.66 -19.15
C GLU A 343 15.55 -10.75 -19.62
N TYR A 344 15.18 -9.82 -20.51
CA TYR A 344 13.85 -9.54 -21.07
C TYR A 344 12.91 -8.64 -20.24
N TYR A 345 13.23 -7.35 -20.22
CA TYR A 345 12.23 -6.31 -20.50
C TYR A 345 12.81 -5.40 -21.58
N ASP A 346 12.44 -5.65 -22.83
CA ASP A 346 12.68 -4.72 -23.94
C ASP A 346 11.59 -3.65 -23.82
N SER A 347 11.85 -2.60 -23.04
CA SER A 347 11.00 -1.41 -23.08
C SER A 347 11.25 -0.75 -24.42
N ASP A 348 10.37 -1.01 -25.38
CA ASP A 348 10.35 -0.29 -26.65
C ASP A 348 10.54 1.22 -26.39
N ASN A 349 11.68 1.71 -26.87
CA ASN A 349 12.09 3.10 -27.08
C ASN A 349 11.07 4.17 -26.67
N LEU A 350 11.22 4.72 -25.46
CA LEU A 350 10.86 6.11 -25.22
C LEU A 350 12.01 6.97 -25.73
N GLU A 351 11.68 7.84 -26.69
CA GLU A 351 12.56 8.55 -27.60
C GLU A 351 13.71 9.32 -26.92
N ASP A 352 14.85 9.33 -27.61
CA ASP A 352 16.14 9.93 -27.26
C ASP A 352 16.05 11.37 -26.71
N ASP A 353 16.57 11.55 -25.50
CA ASP A 353 17.13 12.83 -25.04
C ASP A 353 18.42 13.14 -25.82
N LYS A 354 18.27 13.76 -26.99
CA LYS A 354 19.42 14.38 -27.69
C LYS A 354 19.81 15.67 -26.97
N LYS A 355 20.98 15.64 -26.33
CA LYS A 355 21.74 16.85 -25.96
C LYS A 355 21.92 17.75 -27.20
N PRO A 356 21.74 19.08 -27.09
CA PRO A 356 22.02 19.98 -28.20
C PRO A 356 23.52 20.09 -28.43
N ASP A 357 23.94 19.85 -29.68
CA ASP A 357 25.31 20.02 -30.17
C ASP A 357 25.60 21.52 -30.38
N PRO A 358 26.71 22.07 -29.83
CA PRO A 358 26.97 23.50 -29.85
C PRO A 358 27.72 23.90 -31.12
N GLU A 359 27.08 23.82 -32.29
CA GLU A 359 27.63 24.40 -33.53
C GLU A 359 26.49 24.80 -34.48
N ASN A 360 25.92 25.98 -34.23
CA ASN A 360 25.34 26.85 -35.25
C ASN A 360 25.16 28.26 -34.66
N VAL A 361 26.26 29.01 -34.68
CA VAL A 361 26.23 30.48 -34.62
C VAL A 361 26.65 30.98 -35.98
N ALA A 362 25.66 31.38 -36.79
CA ALA A 362 25.81 32.32 -37.90
C ALA A 362 24.45 32.98 -38.16
#